data_AF-A0A9E5KEI0-F1
#
_entry.id   AF-A0A9E5KEI0-F1
#
_cell.length_a   1.000
_cell.length_b   1.000
_cell.length_c   1.000
_cell.angle_alpha   90.00
_cell.angle_beta   90.00
_cell.angle_gamma   90.00
#
_symmetry.space_group_name_H-M   'P 1'
#
loop_
_entity.id
_entity.type
_entity.pdbx_description
1 polymer ?
#
loop_
_entity_poly.entity_id
_entity_poly.type
_entity_poly.pdbx_seq_one_letter_code
_entity_poly.pdbx_strand_id
1 'polypeptide(L)'
;RSNVKYWRYVNDGVKGVKNKGKAPNSKFSFKNLYTPPAMIKSFKDYIARTGKKTAMIGGKRKSLYKTNKQTKQKTAKLDLIEKAAKSMAVGTKIGGIAPMMFKEKADTTQRRNKLKRDLAEAMGAAYKFNVIKNFKNI
;
A
#
# COMPACT_ATOMS: atom_id res chain seq x y z
N ARG A 1 23.32 -2.02 -0.26
CA ARG A 1 21.94 -2.44 0.10
C ARG A 1 21.02 -1.96 -1.02
N SER A 2 20.30 -2.87 -1.71
CA SER A 2 19.50 -2.51 -2.87
C SER A 2 18.42 -1.48 -2.51
N ASN A 3 18.36 -0.41 -3.30
CA ASN A 3 17.42 0.69 -3.15
C ASN A 3 16.03 0.22 -3.64
N VAL A 4 15.43 -0.71 -2.90
CA VAL A 4 14.09 -1.23 -3.21
C VAL A 4 13.11 -0.09 -2.96
N LYS A 5 12.72 0.59 -4.03
CA LYS A 5 11.77 1.69 -3.98
C LYS A 5 10.46 1.21 -3.33
N TYR A 6 9.95 1.98 -2.36
CA TYR A 6 8.73 1.69 -1.59
C TYR A 6 7.56 1.18 -2.44
N TRP A 7 7.39 1.76 -3.65
CA TRP A 7 6.32 1.36 -4.57
C TRP A 7 6.35 -0.13 -4.94
N ARG A 8 7.51 -0.80 -4.95
CA ARG A 8 7.61 -2.23 -5.27
C ARG A 8 6.93 -3.10 -4.22
N TYR A 9 7.10 -2.76 -2.94
CA TYR A 9 6.41 -3.46 -1.84
C TYR A 9 4.89 -3.28 -1.92
N VAL A 10 4.45 -2.08 -2.33
CA VAL A 10 3.02 -1.78 -2.50
C VAL A 10 2.46 -2.49 -3.73
N ASN A 11 3.19 -2.52 -4.83
CA ASN A 11 2.77 -3.15 -6.08
C ASN A 11 2.67 -4.66 -5.94
N ASP A 12 3.76 -5.29 -5.50
CA ASP A 12 3.91 -6.75 -5.49
C ASP A 12 3.39 -7.39 -4.20
N GLY A 13 3.07 -6.57 -3.19
CA GLY A 13 2.67 -7.05 -1.86
C GLY A 13 3.85 -7.64 -1.07
N VAL A 14 3.55 -8.22 0.09
CA VAL A 14 4.55 -8.85 0.97
C VAL A 14 4.02 -10.18 1.48
N LYS A 15 4.78 -11.26 1.28
CA LYS A 15 4.45 -12.61 1.78
C LYS A 15 4.41 -12.65 3.30
N GLY A 16 3.42 -13.37 3.82
CA GLY A 16 3.36 -13.71 5.24
C GLY A 16 4.46 -14.69 5.66
N VAL A 17 4.75 -14.72 6.96
CA VAL A 17 5.74 -15.64 7.56
C VAL A 17 5.25 -17.09 7.51
N LYS A 18 3.99 -17.31 7.88
CA LYS A 18 3.39 -18.65 8.00
C LYS A 18 2.42 -18.98 6.87
N ASN A 19 1.85 -17.97 6.22
CA ASN A 19 0.83 -18.14 5.19
C ASN A 19 1.22 -17.41 3.90
N LYS A 20 1.20 -18.12 2.78
CA LYS A 20 1.50 -17.58 1.44
C LYS A 20 0.29 -16.87 0.80
N GLY A 21 -0.87 -16.82 1.47
CA GLY A 21 -2.16 -16.50 0.85
C GLY A 21 -2.31 -15.13 0.19
N LYS A 22 -1.88 -14.02 0.82
CA LYS A 22 -2.20 -12.68 0.28
C LYS A 22 -1.30 -12.20 -0.86
N ALA A 23 -0.05 -12.67 -0.91
CA ALA A 23 0.91 -12.27 -1.94
C ALA A 23 1.84 -13.45 -2.31
N PRO A 24 1.29 -14.57 -2.80
CA PRO A 24 2.03 -15.82 -3.00
C PRO A 24 3.21 -15.69 -3.97
N ASN A 25 3.17 -14.72 -4.88
CA ASN A 25 4.21 -14.49 -5.90
C ASN A 25 5.15 -13.33 -5.57
N SER A 26 4.97 -12.62 -4.45
CA SER A 26 5.83 -11.48 -4.10
C SER A 26 7.28 -11.91 -3.88
N LYS A 27 8.23 -11.05 -4.29
CA LYS A 27 9.66 -11.21 -3.98
C LYS A 27 9.98 -10.80 -2.54
N PHE A 28 9.04 -10.16 -1.85
CA PHE A 28 9.19 -9.66 -0.49
C PHE A 28 8.48 -10.59 0.49
N SER A 29 9.12 -10.87 1.62
CA SER A 29 8.55 -11.69 2.69
C SER A 29 8.86 -11.12 4.07
N PHE A 30 7.92 -11.30 5.00
CA PHE A 30 8.21 -11.14 6.41
C PHE A 30 9.10 -12.28 6.89
N LYS A 31 10.15 -11.94 7.64
CA LYS A 31 11.11 -12.94 8.16
C LYS A 31 10.63 -13.62 9.45
N ASN A 32 9.98 -12.86 10.33
CA ASN A 32 9.56 -13.33 11.65
C ASN A 32 8.28 -12.62 12.10
N LEU A 33 7.67 -13.17 13.16
CA LEU A 33 6.45 -12.63 13.76
C LEU A 33 6.70 -11.47 14.74
N TYR A 34 7.96 -11.12 15.01
CA TYR A 34 8.30 -10.00 15.88
C TYR A 34 7.73 -8.68 15.33
N THR A 35 6.97 -7.94 16.12
CA THR A 35 6.32 -6.69 15.68
C THR A 35 7.10 -5.49 16.22
N PRO A 36 7.89 -4.79 15.38
CA PRO A 36 8.69 -3.67 15.86
C PRO A 36 7.78 -2.51 16.34
N PRO A 37 8.25 -1.69 17.30
CA PRO A 37 7.46 -0.57 17.84
C PRO A 37 6.90 0.37 16.76
N ALA A 38 7.67 0.63 15.70
CA ALA A 38 7.23 1.45 14.57
C ALA A 38 5.98 0.87 13.86
N MET A 39 5.93 -0.46 13.67
CA MET A 39 4.78 -1.14 13.07
C MET A 39 3.56 -1.03 13.97
N ILE A 40 3.74 -1.22 15.28
CA ILE A 40 2.67 -1.08 16.28
C ILE A 40 2.13 0.35 16.25
N LYS A 41 3.01 1.37 16.22
CA LYS A 41 2.64 2.78 16.09
C LYS A 41 1.78 3.02 14.84
N SER A 42 2.20 2.53 13.68
CA SER A 42 1.41 2.66 12.45
C SER A 42 0.01 2.04 12.56
N PHE A 43 -0.16 0.91 13.27
CA PHE A 43 -1.48 0.34 13.52
C PHE A 43 -2.30 1.13 14.55
N LYS A 44 -1.67 1.73 15.57
CA LYS A 44 -2.34 2.67 16.48
C LYS A 44 -2.88 3.88 15.70
N ASP A 45 -2.06 4.45 14.83
CA ASP A 45 -2.45 5.59 13.96
C ASP A 45 -3.58 5.19 13.00
N TYR A 46 -3.51 3.98 12.44
CA TYR A 46 -4.58 3.43 11.59
C TYR A 46 -5.91 3.29 12.35
N ILE A 47 -5.89 2.77 13.58
CA ILE A 47 -7.08 2.63 14.41
C ILE A 47 -7.70 4.01 14.71
N ALA A 48 -6.86 4.99 15.05
CA ALA A 48 -7.30 6.36 15.30
C ALA A 48 -7.93 6.99 14.06
N ARG A 49 -7.24 6.93 12.91
CA ARG A 49 -7.71 7.50 11.64
C ARG A 49 -8.99 6.85 11.11
N THR A 50 -9.14 5.54 11.28
CA THR A 50 -10.34 4.81 10.83
C THR A 50 -11.52 4.93 11.78
N GLY A 51 -11.34 5.54 12.96
CA GLY A 51 -12.40 5.66 13.96
C GLY A 51 -12.92 4.30 14.46
N LYS A 52 -12.09 3.24 14.40
CA LYS A 52 -12.50 1.88 14.80
C LYS A 52 -12.91 1.88 16.27
N LYS A 53 -14.21 1.64 16.54
CA LYS A 53 -14.77 1.63 17.90
C LYS A 53 -14.51 0.31 18.65
N THR A 54 -14.34 -0.78 17.91
CA THR A 54 -14.18 -2.14 18.46
C THR A 54 -13.11 -2.91 17.71
N ALA A 55 -12.43 -3.84 18.40
CA ALA A 55 -11.49 -4.78 17.80
C ALA A 55 -11.68 -6.20 18.37
N MET A 56 -11.28 -7.20 17.59
CA MET A 56 -11.16 -8.59 18.07
C MET A 56 -9.85 -8.73 18.83
N ILE A 57 -9.93 -9.08 20.12
CA ILE A 57 -8.76 -9.26 20.99
C ILE A 57 -8.96 -10.56 21.76
N GLY A 58 -8.08 -11.54 21.52
CA GLY A 58 -8.18 -12.87 22.16
C GLY A 58 -9.49 -13.59 21.84
N GLY A 59 -9.94 -13.56 20.58
CA GLY A 59 -11.17 -14.21 20.14
C GLY A 59 -12.47 -13.50 20.51
N LYS A 60 -12.43 -12.42 21.31
CA LYS A 60 -13.63 -11.67 21.72
C LYS A 60 -13.62 -10.25 21.17
N ARG A 61 -14.81 -9.74 20.80
CA ARG A 61 -14.98 -8.35 20.38
C ARG A 61 -14.95 -7.44 21.61
N LYS A 62 -14.02 -6.48 21.65
CA LYS A 62 -13.88 -5.51 22.74
C LYS A 62 -14.03 -4.08 22.23
N SER A 63 -14.69 -3.22 23.01
CA SER A 63 -14.74 -1.78 22.76
C SER A 63 -13.39 -1.13 23.08
N LEU A 64 -12.86 -0.36 22.14
CA LEU A 64 -11.61 0.40 22.28
C LEU A 64 -11.80 1.72 23.02
N TYR A 65 -13.04 2.17 23.13
CA TYR A 65 -13.41 3.41 23.81
C TYR A 65 -14.38 3.12 24.94
N LYS A 66 -14.25 3.87 26.03
CA LYS A 66 -15.26 3.96 27.10
C LYS A 66 -16.10 5.19 26.81
N THR A 67 -17.43 5.06 26.84
CA THR A 67 -18.33 6.22 26.80
C THR A 67 -18.78 6.53 28.21
N ASN A 68 -18.59 7.76 28.66
CA ASN A 68 -19.22 8.25 29.89
C ASN A 68 -20.72 8.45 29.63
N LYS A 69 -21.59 7.87 30.46
CA LYS A 69 -23.05 7.96 30.28
C LYS A 69 -23.60 9.35 30.59
N GLN A 70 -22.96 10.09 31.51
CA GLN A 70 -23.40 11.42 31.96
C GLN A 70 -22.98 12.51 30.96
N THR A 71 -21.71 12.53 30.56
CA THR A 71 -21.17 13.57 29.67
C THR A 71 -21.21 13.17 28.19
N LYS A 72 -21.59 11.92 27.87
CA LYS A 72 -21.50 11.30 26.53
C LYS A 72 -20.09 11.34 25.90
N GLN A 73 -19.07 11.73 26.65
CA GLN A 73 -17.69 11.81 26.19
C GLN A 73 -17.07 10.42 26.03
N LYS A 74 -16.19 10.28 25.04
CA LYS A 74 -15.49 9.02 24.73
C LYS A 74 -14.02 9.14 25.12
N THR A 75 -13.56 8.20 25.95
CA THR A 75 -12.16 8.09 26.36
C THR A 75 -11.55 6.84 25.74
N ALA A 76 -10.37 6.97 25.13
CA ALA A 76 -9.64 5.87 24.54
C ALA A 76 -9.07 4.93 25.62
N LYS A 77 -9.23 3.62 25.45
CA LYS A 77 -8.58 2.61 26.31
C LYS A 77 -7.24 2.23 25.69
N LEU A 78 -6.18 2.93 26.09
CA LEU A 78 -4.84 2.83 25.47
C LEU A 78 -4.29 1.39 25.46
N ASP A 79 -4.44 0.63 26.54
CA ASP A 79 -4.03 -0.79 26.62
C ASP A 79 -4.75 -1.68 25.59
N LEU A 80 -6.06 -1.48 25.39
CA LEU A 80 -6.82 -2.25 24.40
C LEU A 80 -6.45 -1.85 22.97
N ILE A 81 -6.18 -0.57 22.73
CA ILE A 81 -5.71 -0.09 21.43
C ILE A 81 -4.34 -0.69 21.12
N GLU A 82 -3.45 -0.78 22.11
CA GLU A 82 -2.16 -1.42 21.94
C GLU A 82 -2.27 -2.92 21.67
N LYS A 83 -3.10 -3.65 22.43
CA LYS A 83 -3.37 -5.08 22.19
C LYS A 83 -3.98 -5.32 20.81
N ALA A 84 -4.90 -4.45 20.39
CA ALA A 84 -5.48 -4.51 19.04
C ALA A 84 -4.42 -4.24 17.97
N ALA A 85 -3.59 -3.22 18.14
CA ALA A 85 -2.51 -2.89 17.20
C ALA A 85 -1.48 -4.02 17.08
N LYS A 86 -1.07 -4.62 18.21
CA LYS A 86 -0.19 -5.80 18.23
C LYS A 86 -0.83 -6.98 17.50
N SER A 87 -2.11 -7.26 17.76
CA SER A 87 -2.85 -8.33 17.10
C SER A 87 -2.95 -8.12 15.58
N MET A 88 -3.24 -6.89 15.13
CA MET A 88 -3.25 -6.54 13.71
C MET A 88 -1.87 -6.71 13.07
N ALA A 89 -0.82 -6.27 13.76
CA ALA A 89 0.55 -6.40 13.26
C ALA A 89 0.96 -7.87 13.08
N VAL A 90 0.67 -8.72 14.07
CA VAL A 90 0.92 -10.16 14.00
C VAL A 90 0.06 -10.80 12.89
N GLY A 91 -1.23 -10.48 12.81
CA GLY A 91 -2.12 -10.98 11.78
C GLY A 91 -1.67 -10.61 10.35
N THR A 92 -1.23 -9.37 10.16
CA THR A 92 -0.64 -8.92 8.88
C THR A 92 0.65 -9.67 8.58
N LYS A 93 1.53 -9.90 9.56
CA LYS A 93 2.74 -10.69 9.34
C LYS A 93 2.46 -12.16 9.04
N ILE A 94 1.43 -12.74 9.63
CA ILE A 94 1.02 -14.13 9.35
C ILE A 94 0.44 -14.24 7.94
N GLY A 95 -0.52 -13.37 7.59
CA GLY A 95 -1.26 -13.47 6.33
C GLY A 95 -0.58 -12.81 5.13
N GLY A 96 0.35 -11.89 5.36
CA GLY A 96 0.95 -11.04 4.34
C GLY A 96 0.17 -9.75 4.06
N ILE A 97 0.68 -8.97 3.11
CA ILE A 97 0.07 -7.76 2.54
C ILE A 97 -0.22 -8.05 1.08
N ALA A 98 -1.47 -7.84 0.66
CA ALA A 98 -1.89 -8.09 -0.71
C ALA A 98 -1.24 -7.12 -1.72
N PRO A 99 -0.96 -7.54 -2.96
CA PRO A 99 -0.47 -6.67 -4.02
C PRO A 99 -1.56 -5.69 -4.46
N MET A 100 -1.18 -4.44 -4.71
CA MET A 100 -2.10 -3.44 -5.28
C MET A 100 -2.15 -3.48 -6.82
N MET A 101 -1.14 -4.10 -7.46
CA MET A 101 -1.01 -4.24 -8.92
C MET A 101 -1.11 -2.89 -9.66
N PHE A 102 -0.53 -1.83 -9.08
CA PHE A 102 -0.59 -0.47 -9.62
C PHE A 102 0.08 -0.37 -11.00
N LYS A 103 1.20 -1.08 -11.22
CA LYS A 103 1.93 -1.09 -12.49
C LYS A 103 1.07 -1.69 -13.59
N GLU A 104 0.48 -2.85 -13.33
CA GLU A 104 -0.35 -3.59 -14.29
C GLU A 104 -1.63 -2.81 -14.60
N LYS A 105 -2.22 -2.14 -13.60
CA LYS A 105 -3.36 -1.24 -13.80
C LYS A 105 -3.00 0.03 -14.57
N ALA A 106 -1.77 0.52 -14.44
CA ALA A 106 -1.32 1.72 -15.14
C ALA A 106 -0.96 1.45 -16.61
N ASP A 107 -0.50 0.24 -16.92
CA ASP A 107 -0.07 -0.20 -18.25
C ASP A 107 -1.21 -0.90 -19.03
N THR A 108 -2.20 -0.11 -19.42
CA THR A 108 -3.32 -0.60 -20.23
C THR A 108 -3.01 -0.48 -21.73
N THR A 109 -3.60 -1.37 -22.55
CA THR A 109 -3.46 -1.33 -24.01
C THR A 109 -3.88 0.00 -24.61
N GLN A 110 -4.93 0.63 -24.07
CA GLN A 110 -5.36 1.96 -24.50
C GLN A 110 -4.28 3.03 -24.27
N ARG A 111 -3.64 3.03 -23.09
CA ARG A 111 -2.54 3.96 -22.80
C ARG A 111 -1.31 3.70 -23.66
N ARG A 112 -0.97 2.43 -23.90
CA ARG A 112 0.12 2.07 -24.83
C ARG A 112 -0.17 2.55 -26.24
N ASN A 113 -1.39 2.38 -26.73
CA ASN A 113 -1.78 2.83 -28.07
C ASN A 113 -1.79 4.36 -28.18
N LYS A 114 -2.24 5.06 -27.14
CA LYS A 114 -2.15 6.53 -27.08
C LYS A 114 -0.69 6.99 -27.11
N LEU A 115 0.16 6.43 -26.26
CA LEU A 115 1.59 6.76 -26.23
C LEU A 115 2.27 6.50 -27.59
N LYS A 116 1.93 5.40 -28.27
CA LYS A 116 2.44 5.11 -29.61
C LYS A 116 2.04 6.17 -30.63
N ARG A 117 0.78 6.64 -30.59
CA ARG A 117 0.29 7.71 -31.47
C ARG A 117 1.00 9.03 -31.18
N ASP A 118 1.02 9.44 -29.92
CA ASP A 118 1.64 10.70 -29.49
C ASP A 118 3.14 10.72 -29.84
N LEU A 119 3.84 9.58 -29.69
CA LEU A 119 5.24 9.44 -30.08
C LEU A 119 5.42 9.50 -31.61
N ALA A 120 4.58 8.80 -32.37
CA ALA A 120 4.64 8.82 -33.83
C ALA A 120 4.37 10.22 -34.40
N GLU A 121 3.44 10.96 -33.81
CA GLU A 121 3.12 12.34 -34.17
C GLU A 121 4.30 13.28 -33.86
N ALA A 122 4.87 13.19 -32.65
CA ALA A 122 6.03 13.98 -32.27
C ALA A 122 7.27 13.69 -33.16
N MET A 123 7.52 12.41 -33.47
CA MET A 123 8.60 12.02 -34.37
C MET A 123 8.35 12.48 -35.80
N GLY A 124 7.12 12.35 -36.30
CA GLY A 124 6.74 12.82 -37.63
C GLY A 124 6.87 14.34 -37.77
N ALA A 125 6.49 15.10 -36.74
CA ALA A 125 6.70 16.54 -36.69
C ALA A 125 8.19 16.92 -36.69
N ALA A 126 9.01 16.22 -35.90
CA ALA A 126 10.46 16.44 -35.88
C ALA A 126 11.13 16.13 -37.23
N TYR A 127 10.74 15.02 -37.88
CA TYR A 127 11.24 14.67 -39.20
C TYR A 127 10.83 15.70 -40.26
N LYS A 128 9.56 16.12 -40.30
CA LYS A 128 9.09 17.18 -41.20
C LYS A 128 9.87 18.48 -40.99
N PHE A 129 10.10 18.87 -39.74
CA PHE A 129 10.85 20.08 -39.42
C PHE A 129 12.30 20.01 -39.93
N ASN A 130 12.99 18.88 -39.72
CA ASN A 130 14.36 18.68 -40.22
C ASN A 130 14.45 18.63 -41.74
N VAL A 131 13.47 18.00 -42.41
CA VAL A 131 13.41 17.98 -43.87
C VAL A 131 13.20 19.39 -44.43
N ILE A 132 12.24 20.15 -43.90
CA ILE A 132 11.98 21.54 -44.32
C ILE A 132 13.22 22.43 -44.08
N LYS A 133 13.91 22.26 -42.94
CA LYS A 133 15.13 23.01 -42.63
C LYS A 133 16.25 22.70 -43.61
N ASN A 134 16.44 21.44 -43.99
CA ASN A 134 17.45 21.04 -44.97
C ASN A 134 17.12 21.55 -46.37
N PHE A 135 15.85 21.60 -46.76
CA PHE A 135 15.43 22.17 -48.05
C PHE A 135 15.48 23.69 -48.11
N LYS A 136 15.47 24.41 -46.97
CA LYS A 136 15.61 25.87 -46.92
C LYS A 136 17.06 26.36 -46.82
N ASN A 137 18.00 25.46 -46.53
CA ASN A 137 19.43 25.75 -46.43
C ASN A 137 20.23 25.31 -47.69
N ILE A 138 19.52 24.98 -48.77
CA ILE A 138 20.00 24.88 -50.15
C ILE A 138 19.40 26.07 -50.89
#